data_AF-A0A7W0H1Q1-F1
#
_entry.id   AF-A0A7W0H1Q1-F1
#
_cell.length_a   1.000
_cell.length_b   1.000
_cell.length_c   1.000
_cell.angle_alpha   90.00
_cell.angle_beta   90.00
_cell.angle_gamma   90.00
#
_symmetry.space_group_name_H-M   'P 1'
#
loop_
_entity.id
_entity.type
_entity.pdbx_description
1 polymer ?
#
loop_
_entity_poly.entity_id
_entity_poly.type
_entity_poly.pdbx_seq_one_letter_code
_entity_poly.pdbx_strand_id
1 'polypeptide(L)' 'MADDSRRIDIGFQGGPVLPTRVKQSSYEELHKALSKERSDRWYELETLDSKISIDLSQVVYVRIDAEEQRVGF' A
#
# COMPACT_ATOMS: atom_id res chain seq x y z
N MET A 1 -6.88 19.96 7.55
CA MET A 1 -5.52 19.40 7.40
C MET A 1 -5.54 18.65 6.09
N ALA A 2 -4.62 18.96 5.17
CA ALA A 2 -4.61 18.37 3.84
C ALA A 2 -4.63 16.85 3.95
N ASP A 3 -5.48 16.23 3.14
CA ASP A 3 -5.72 14.79 3.08
C ASP A 3 -4.40 14.09 2.76
N ASP A 4 -3.68 13.62 3.79
CA ASP A 4 -2.35 12.98 3.70
C ASP A 4 -2.49 11.55 3.16
N SER A 5 -3.15 11.47 2.02
CA SER A 5 -3.37 10.27 1.25
C SER A 5 -2.20 10.05 0.30
N ARG A 6 -1.77 8.80 0.20
CA ARG A 6 -0.71 8.37 -0.70
C ARG A 6 -1.25 7.41 -1.73
N ARG A 7 -0.72 7.50 -2.94
CA ARG A 7 -0.86 6.48 -3.97
C ARG A 7 0.23 5.45 -3.76
N ILE A 8 -0.16 4.19 -3.65
CA ILE A 8 0.74 3.07 -3.53
C ILE A 8 0.39 1.99 -4.57
N ASP A 9 1.41 1.26 -4.99
CA ASP A 9 1.27 0.06 -5.80
C ASP A 9 1.70 -1.16 -4.99
N ILE A 10 0.83 -2.17 -4.91
CA ILE A 10 1.11 -3.43 -4.23
C ILE A 10 1.39 -4.50 -5.28
N GLY A 11 2.62 -5.01 -5.30
CA GLY A 11 3.04 -6.09 -6.21
C GLY A 11 2.83 -7.45 -5.57
N PHE A 12 2.22 -8.38 -6.32
CA PHE A 12 2.00 -9.76 -5.89
C PHE A 12 2.88 -10.75 -6.65
N GLN A 13 3.29 -11.84 -5.99
CA GLN A 13 4.06 -12.91 -6.62
C GLN A 13 3.31 -13.52 -7.81
N GLY A 14 3.83 -13.34 -9.02
CA GLY A 14 3.22 -13.87 -10.25
C GLY A 14 1.85 -13.29 -10.60
N GLY A 15 1.44 -12.21 -9.92
CA GLY A 15 0.13 -11.59 -10.05
C GLY A 15 0.20 -10.17 -10.63
N PRO A 16 -0.97 -9.53 -10.83
CA PRO A 16 -1.03 -8.13 -11.24
C PRO A 16 -0.56 -7.19 -10.12
N VAL A 17 -0.27 -5.95 -10.47
CA VAL A 17 -0.05 -4.86 -9.52
C VAL A 17 -1.40 -4.26 -9.13
N LEU A 18 -1.63 -4.03 -7.84
CA LEU A 18 -2.81 -3.36 -7.33
C LEU A 18 -2.49 -1.89 -6.96
N PRO A 19 -2.82 -0.92 -7.83
CA PRO A 19 -2.76 0.50 -7.48
C PRO A 19 -3.88 0.84 -6.50
N THR A 20 -3.55 1.55 -5.42
CA THR A 20 -4.53 1.98 -4.42
C THR A 20 -4.15 3.30 -3.77
N ARG A 21 -5.15 3.98 -3.20
CA ARG A 21 -4.97 5.20 -2.41
C ARG A 21 -5.28 4.89 -0.95
N VAL A 22 -4.35 5.25 -0.08
CA VAL A 22 -4.46 4.97 1.37
C VAL A 22 -4.10 6.22 2.15
N LYS A 23 -4.58 6.33 3.38
CA LYS A 23 -4.04 7.33 4.32
C LYS A 23 -2.61 6.95 4.72
N GLN A 24 -1.80 7.93 5.10
CA GLN A 24 -0.46 7.71 5.67
C GLN A 24 -0.45 6.64 6.77
N SER A 25 -1.40 6.70 7.72
CA SER A 25 -1.50 5.75 8.83
C SER A 25 -1.74 4.32 8.34
N SER A 26 -2.62 4.13 7.36
CA SER A 26 -2.91 2.80 6.79
C SER A 26 -1.71 2.21 6.06
N TYR A 27 -0.91 3.05 5.37
CA TYR A 27 0.36 2.61 4.79
C TYR A 27 1.37 2.16 5.86
N GLU A 28 1.52 2.93 6.94
CA GLU A 28 2.46 2.59 8.03
C GLU A 28 2.07 1.27 8.71
N GLU A 29 0.77 1.05 8.93
CA GLU A 29 0.26 -0.20 9.48
C GLU A 29 0.52 -1.40 8.56
N LEU A 30 0.29 -1.24 7.25
CA LEU A 30 0.59 -2.26 6.24
C LEU A 30 2.10 -2.58 6.23
N HIS A 31 2.95 -1.56 6.20
CA HIS A 31 4.40 -1.72 6.20
C HIS A 31 4.90 -2.44 7.46
N LYS A 32 4.33 -2.09 8.63
CA LYS A 32 4.62 -2.77 9.89
C LYS A 32 4.14 -4.22 9.88
N ALA A 33 2.98 -4.51 9.30
CA ALA A 33 2.47 -5.87 9.17
C ALA A 33 3.35 -6.74 8.26
N LEU A 34 3.85 -6.20 7.15
CA LEU A 34 4.78 -6.86 6.24
C LEU A 34 6.16 -7.10 6.85
N SER A 35 6.59 -6.27 7.81
CA SER A 35 7.91 -6.37 8.45
C SER A 35 8.00 -7.47 9.53
N LYS A 36 6.90 -8.17 9.84
CA LYS A 36 6.88 -9.25 10.84
C LYS A 36 7.35 -10.57 10.21
N GLU A 37 8.26 -11.31 10.86
CA GLU A 37 8.69 -12.64 10.37
C GLU A 37 7.56 -13.66 10.27
N ARG A 38 6.53 -13.51 11.11
CA ARG A 38 5.27 -14.27 11.06
C ARG A 38 4.12 -13.29 10.89
N SER A 39 3.94 -12.79 9.68
CA SER A 39 2.75 -12.03 9.33
C SER A 39 1.53 -12.96 9.30
N ASP A 40 0.41 -12.47 9.81
CA ASP A 40 -0.88 -13.11 9.57
C ASP A 40 -1.10 -13.19 8.05
N ARG A 41 -1.56 -14.34 7.58
CA ARG A 41 -1.72 -14.58 6.14
C ARG A 41 -2.61 -13.50 5.51
N TRP A 42 -3.72 -13.18 6.15
CA TRP A 42 -4.68 -12.17 5.68
C TRP A 42 -4.55 -10.87 6.46
N TYR A 43 -4.44 -9.76 5.73
CA TYR A 43 -4.46 -8.40 6.27
C TYR A 43 -5.56 -7.59 5.61
N GLU A 44 -6.35 -6.89 6.42
CA GLU A 44 -7.36 -5.98 5.93
C GLU A 44 -6.77 -4.56 5.78
N LEU A 45 -6.64 -4.10 4.55
CA LEU A 45 -6.21 -2.74 4.24
C LEU A 45 -7.41 -1.83 4.03
N GLU A 46 -7.49 -0.77 4.82
CA GLU A 46 -8.39 0.35 4.57
C GLU A 46 -7.79 1.28 3.50
N THR A 47 -8.53 1.49 2.42
CA THR A 47 -8.17 2.39 1.32
C THR A 47 -9.17 3.55 1.29
N LEU A 48 -8.91 4.60 0.51
CA LEU A 48 -9.87 5.69 0.35
C LEU A 48 -11.14 5.26 -0.37
N ASP A 49 -11.05 4.23 -1.20
CA ASP A 49 -12.12 3.81 -2.11
C ASP A 49 -12.89 2.57 -1.58
N SER A 50 -12.25 1.75 -0.73
CA SER A 50 -12.78 0.47 -0.26
C SER A 50 -11.96 -0.14 0.88
N LYS A 51 -12.40 -1.30 1.39
CA LYS A 51 -11.60 -2.16 2.28
C LYS A 51 -11.23 -3.44 1.53
N ILE A 52 -9.96 -3.83 1.55
CA ILE A 52 -9.47 -4.99 0.80
C ILE A 52 -8.76 -5.99 1.72
N SER A 53 -8.96 -7.29 1.47
CA SER A 53 -8.21 -8.37 2.14
C SER A 53 -7.03 -8.79 1.28
N ILE A 54 -5.83 -8.75 1.86
CA ILE A 54 -4.56 -8.99 1.19
C ILE A 54 -3.89 -10.22 1.80
N ASP A 55 -3.46 -11.16 0.96
CA ASP A 55 -2.57 -12.24 1.42
C ASP A 55 -1.14 -11.69 1.52
N LEU A 56 -0.67 -11.38 2.74
CA LEU A 56 0.66 -10.79 2.96
C LEU A 56 1.79 -11.71 2.51
N SER A 57 1.58 -13.04 2.49
CA SER A 57 2.58 -13.99 2.01
C SER A 57 2.84 -13.91 0.50
N GLN A 58 1.95 -13.24 -0.23
CA GLN A 58 2.05 -13.05 -1.67
C GLN A 58 2.56 -11.67 -2.06
N VAL A 59 2.72 -10.74 -1.10
CA VAL A 59 3.21 -9.38 -1.37
C VAL A 59 4.73 -9.42 -1.56
N VAL A 60 5.20 -8.96 -2.72
CA VAL A 60 6.63 -8.91 -3.04
C VAL A 60 7.23 -7.52 -2.89
N TYR A 61 6.42 -6.47 -3.05
CA TYR A 61 6.81 -5.08 -2.79
C TYR A 61 5.59 -4.19 -2.58
N VAL A 62 5.84 -3.04 -1.94
CA VAL A 62 4.92 -1.89 -1.93
C VAL A 62 5.72 -0.68 -2.41
N ARG A 63 5.26 -0.02 -3.47
CA ARG A 63 5.86 1.23 -3.97
C ARG A 63 4.97 2.40 -3.56
N ILE A 64 5.55 3.42 -2.94
CA ILE A 64 4.88 4.73 -2.83
C ILE A 64 5.18 5.50 -4.11
N ASP A 65 4.16 5.98 -4.80
CA ASP A 65 4.36 6.92 -5.89
C ASP A 65 4.87 8.24 -5.29
N ALA A 66 6.11 8.60 -5.63
CA ALA A 66 6.58 9.97 -5.42
C ALA A 66 5.79 10.85 -6.39
N GLU A 67 5.05 11.84 -5.88
CA GLU A 67 4.50 12.86 -6.76
C GLU A 67 5.67 13.47 -7.54
N GLU A 68 5.65 13.30 -8.87
CA GLU A 68 6.59 14.01 -9.74
C GLU A 68 6.47 15.48 -9.40
N GLN A 69 7.54 16.07 -8.86
CA GLN A 69 7.69 17.52 -8.87
C GLN A 69 7.69 17.92 -10.35
N ARG A 70 6.53 18.29 -10.88
CA ARG A 70 6.45 18.99 -12.16
C ARG A 70 7.15 20.33 -11.95
N VAL A 71 8.44 20.36 -12.24
CA VAL A 71 9.14 21.63 -12.47
C VAL A 71 8.50 22.19 -13.73
N GLY A 72 7.56 23.12 -13.55
CA GLY A 72 6.96 23.84 -14.68
C GLY A 72 8.04 24.64 -15.39
N PHE A 73 8.10 24.51 -16.71
CA PHE A 73 8.83 25.43 -17.58
C PHE A 73 8.01 26.71 -17.76
#